data_AF-A0A162GES2-F1
#
_entry.id   AF-A0A162GES2-F1
#
_cell.length_a   1.000
_cell.length_b   1.000
_cell.length_c   1.000
_cell.angle_alpha   90.00
_cell.angle_beta   90.00
_cell.angle_gamma   90.00
#
_symmetry.space_group_name_H-M   'P 1'
#
loop_
_entity.id
_entity.type
_entity.pdbx_description
1 polymer ?
#
loop_
_entity_poly.entity_id
_entity_poly.type
_entity_poly.pdbx_seq_one_letter_code
_entity_poly.pdbx_strand_id
1 'polypeptide(L)' 'MDEALIKADAHFTKRAIGAWRGLGFQLVIGAPNDKYSAIEPHVEVEYDILKDTRGRSWARPKVGLAE' A
#
# COMPACT_ATOMS: atom_id res chain seq x y z
N MET A 1 1.76 -7.64 -4.57
CA MET A 1 2.25 -6.98 -5.80
C MET A 1 3.37 -6.06 -5.39
N ASP A 2 4.56 -6.23 -5.97
CA ASP A 2 5.72 -5.40 -5.68
C ASP A 2 5.80 -4.24 -6.67
N GLU A 3 6.22 -3.06 -6.20
CA GLU A 3 6.27 -1.81 -6.97
C GLU A 3 4.98 -1.47 -7.73
N ALA A 4 3.84 -1.94 -7.23
CA ALA A 4 2.59 -1.79 -7.94
C ALA A 4 2.24 -0.30 -8.04
N LEU A 5 1.65 0.08 -9.18
CA LEU A 5 0.99 1.37 -9.33
C LEU A 5 1.93 2.60 -9.32
N ILE A 6 3.26 2.40 -9.23
CA ILE A 6 4.30 3.45 -9.35
C ILE A 6 4.17 4.28 -10.63
N LYS A 7 3.64 3.68 -11.71
CA LYS A 7 3.48 4.32 -13.03
C LYS A 7 2.02 4.62 -13.40
N ALA A 8 1.07 4.29 -12.54
CA ALA A 8 -0.35 4.50 -12.82
C ALA A 8 -0.83 5.81 -12.17
N ASP A 9 -1.49 6.67 -12.96
CA ASP A 9 -2.27 7.79 -12.42
C ASP A 9 -3.28 7.26 -11.39
N ALA A 10 -3.49 8.03 -10.32
CA ALA A 10 -4.38 7.72 -9.21
C ALA A 10 -5.75 7.17 -9.65
N HIS A 11 -6.29 7.65 -10.78
CA HIS A 11 -7.56 7.20 -11.33
C HIS A 11 -7.54 5.75 -11.84
N PHE A 12 -6.48 5.32 -12.51
CA PHE A 12 -6.35 3.94 -13.01
C PHE A 12 -6.07 2.97 -11.87
N THR A 13 -5.31 3.43 -10.88
CA THR A 13 -5.00 2.69 -9.66
C THR A 13 -6.26 2.27 -8.91
N LYS A 14 -7.20 3.20 -8.71
CA LYS A 14 -8.48 2.92 -8.06
C LYS A 14 -9.31 1.88 -8.82
N ARG A 15 -9.40 1.99 -10.15
CA ARG A 15 -10.17 1.06 -10.98
C ARG A 15 -9.59 -0.35 -10.93
N ALA A 16 -8.27 -0.48 -10.97
CA ALA A 16 -7.59 -1.77 -10.88
C ALA A 16 -7.86 -2.44 -9.51
N ILE A 17 -7.65 -1.71 -8.41
CA ILE A 17 -7.90 -2.22 -7.04
C ILE A 17 -9.35 -2.70 -6.90
N GLY A 18 -10.33 -1.91 -7.36
CA GLY A 18 -11.74 -2.27 -7.30
C GLY A 18 -12.07 -3.55 -8.08
N ALA A 19 -11.47 -3.75 -9.26
CA ALA A 19 -11.70 -4.96 -10.06
C ALA A 19 -11.18 -6.23 -9.36
N TRP A 20 -9.95 -6.20 -8.85
CA TRP A 20 -9.37 -7.36 -8.16
C TRP A 20 -10.11 -7.70 -6.86
N ARG A 21 -10.52 -6.67 -6.10
CA ARG A 21 -11.38 -6.88 -4.91
C ARG A 21 -12.75 -7.45 -5.30
N GLY A 22 -13.35 -6.99 -6.40
CA GLY A 22 -14.62 -7.51 -6.90
C GLY A 22 -14.57 -8.97 -7.33
N LEU A 23 -13.38 -9.47 -7.70
CA LEU A 23 -13.13 -10.89 -7.96
C LEU A 23 -12.84 -11.71 -6.69
N GLY A 24 -12.87 -11.08 -5.50
CA GLY A 24 -12.65 -11.74 -4.22
C GLY A 24 -11.18 -11.88 -3.82
N PHE A 25 -10.24 -11.22 -4.50
CA PHE A 25 -8.84 -11.27 -4.09
C PHE A 25 -8.56 -10.32 -2.92
N GLN A 26 -7.79 -10.82 -1.95
CA GLN A 26 -7.13 -9.98 -0.97
C GLN A 26 -5.83 -9.42 -1.57
N LEU A 27 -5.68 -8.09 -1.56
CA LEU A 27 -4.51 -7.42 -2.14
C LEU A 27 -3.50 -7.06 -1.05
N VAL A 28 -2.24 -7.43 -1.28
CA VAL A 28 -1.08 -6.96 -0.52
C VAL A 28 -0.17 -6.21 -1.49
N ILE A 29 0.06 -4.92 -1.25
CA ILE A 29 0.75 -4.04 -2.19
C ILE A 29 1.92 -3.36 -1.48
N GLY A 30 3.12 -3.45 -2.07
CA GLY A 30 4.26 -2.62 -1.71
C GLY A 30 4.34 -1.41 -2.66
N ALA A 31 4.44 -0.21 -2.10
CA ALA A 31 4.58 1.02 -2.87
C ALA A 31 5.49 2.03 -2.13
N PRO A 32 6.21 2.91 -2.85
CA PRO A 32 6.99 3.98 -2.25
C PRO A 32 6.11 5.02 -1.53
N ASN A 33 6.62 5.60 -0.44
CA ASN A 33 5.88 6.54 0.41
C ASN A 33 5.33 7.78 -0.33
N ASP A 34 5.96 8.22 -1.41
CA ASP A 34 5.63 9.46 -2.13
C ASP A 34 4.64 9.28 -3.30
N LYS A 35 4.14 8.05 -3.52
CA LYS A 35 3.17 7.72 -4.59
C LYS A 35 1.82 7.23 -4.05
N TYR A 36 1.57 7.44 -2.77
CA TYR A 36 0.53 6.75 -1.99
C TYR A 36 -0.86 7.42 -1.97
N SER A 37 -0.97 8.68 -2.41
CA SER A 37 -2.20 9.48 -2.27
C SER A 37 -3.41 8.92 -3.03
N ALA A 38 -3.20 8.02 -3.99
CA ALA A 38 -4.25 7.34 -4.74
C ALA A 38 -4.87 6.12 -4.02
N ILE A 39 -4.17 5.57 -3.01
CA ILE A 39 -4.43 4.24 -2.45
C ILE A 39 -4.95 4.34 -1.00
N GLU A 40 -4.56 5.39 -0.29
CA GLU A 40 -4.91 5.66 1.12
C GLU A 40 -6.44 5.57 1.42
N PRO A 41 -7.37 6.01 0.54
CA PRO A 41 -8.80 5.88 0.80
C PRO A 41 -9.37 4.44 0.73
N HIS A 42 -8.57 3.47 0.30
CA HIS A 42 -9.04 2.13 -0.09
C HIS A 42 -8.31 0.98 0.62
N VAL A 43 -7.37 1.30 1.51
CA VAL A 43 -6.65 0.31 2.32
C VAL A 43 -7.32 0.15 3.67
N GLU A 44 -7.48 -1.10 4.08
CA GLU A 44 -7.98 -1.43 5.42
C GLU A 44 -6.83 -1.40 6.44
N VAL A 45 -5.61 -1.72 5.99
CA VAL A 45 -4.41 -1.81 6.81
C VAL A 45 -3.22 -1.22 6.05
N GLU A 46 -2.40 -0.43 6.74
CA GLU A 46 -1.17 0.16 6.19
C GLU A 46 0.00 0.02 7.17
N TYR A 47 1.17 -0.31 6.62
CA TYR A 47 2.44 -0.35 7.34
C TYR A 47 3.48 0.48 6.62
N ASP A 48 4.23 1.28 7.38
CA ASP A 48 5.50 1.84 6.91
C ASP A 48 6.62 0.84 7.18
N ILE A 49 7.43 0.54 6.17
CA ILE A 49 8.65 -0.25 6.35
C ILE A 49 9.82 0.70 6.54
N LEU A 50 10.34 0.74 7.76
CA LEU A 50 11.43 1.62 8.16
C LEU A 50 12.73 0.83 8.33
N LYS A 51 13.87 1.51 8.18
CA LYS A 51 15.19 0.94 8.45
C LYS A 51 15.98 1.85 9.40
N ASP A 52 16.52 1.27 10.47
CA ASP A 52 17.35 2.00 11.43
C ASP A 52 18.78 2.21 10.90
N THR A 53 19.55 3.07 11.57
CA THR A 53 20.97 3.35 11.20
C THR A 53 21.90 2.16 11.43
N ARG A 54 21.42 1.10 12.09
CA ARG A 54 22.12 -0.18 12.27
C ARG A 54 21.75 -1.19 11.18
N GLY A 55 20.95 -0.79 10.19
CA GLY A 55 20.56 -1.61 9.04
C GLY A 55 19.41 -2.56 9.29
N ARG A 56 18.70 -2.47 10.43
CA ARG A 56 17.56 -3.35 10.72
C ARG A 56 16.27 -2.75 10.20
N SER A 57 15.51 -3.55 9.46
CA SER A 57 14.19 -3.18 8.97
C SER A 57 13.09 -3.58 9.96
N TRP A 58 12.04 -2.77 10.07
CA TRP A 58 10.86 -3.09 10.87
C TRP A 58 9.58 -2.49 10.25
N ALA A 59 8.44 -3.11 10.53
CA ALA A 59 7.13 -2.63 10.11
C ALA A 59 6.52 -1.78 11.22
N ARG A 60 6.10 -0.56 10.88
CA ARG A 60 5.37 0.34 11.77
C ARG A 60 3.91 0.42 11.29
N PRO A 61 2.92 0.03 12.12
CA PRO A 61 1.52 0.17 11.77
C PRO A 61 1.15 1.66 11.61
N LYS A 62 0.27 1.97 10.64
CA LYS A 62 -0.19 3.35 10.37
C LYS A 62 -1.72 3.46 10.29
N VAL A 63 -2.39 2.54 9.59
CA VAL A 63 -3.86 2.52 9.43
C VAL A 63 -4.42 1.17 9.85
N GLY A 64 -5.57 1.18 10.52
CA GLY A 64 -6.38 -0.02 10.77
C GLY A 64 -5.83 -1.00 11.80
N LEU A 65 -4.79 -0.62 12.55
CA LEU A 65 -4.12 -1.48 13.53
C LEU A 65 -3.88 -0.69 14.81
N ALA A 66 -4.05 -1.35 15.97
CA ALA A 66 -3.62 -0.82 17.26
C ALA A 66 -2.08 -0.84 17.33
N GLU A 67 -1.48 0.19 17.96
CA GLU A 67 -0.03 0.28 18.23
C GLU A 67 0.50 -0.87 19.09
#